data_AF-A0A1M7K8F2-F1
#
_entry.id   AF-A0A1M7K8F2-F1
#
_cell.length_a   1.000
_cell.length_b   1.000
_cell.length_c   1.000
_cell.angle_alpha   90.00
_cell.angle_beta   90.00
_cell.angle_gamma   90.00
#
_symmetry.space_group_name_H-M   'P 1'
#
loop_
_entity.id
_entity.type
_entity.pdbx_description
1 polymer ?
#
loop_
_entity_poly.entity_id
_entity_poly.type
_entity_poly.pdbx_seq_one_letter_code
_entity_poly.pdbx_strand_id
1 'polypeptide(L)'
;MTRYLFLFFTIYLFSCTQTRNNDISNENTHQHMSVNTKLDLRHDSAMVSLIGDIKTSMLGYMEIAHPEYTAADVDHCVVILEEYLTTLGSAADPSSGLDIVKKTVLKLNDLNEKSGGQLIETDQREMIAELIINAGFKKGFNTQEEDITEEWREW
;
A
#
# COMPACT_ATOMS: atom_id res chain seq x y z
N MET A 1 -7.82 43.39 37.33
CA MET A 1 -8.53 44.64 37.68
C MET A 1 -8.64 45.43 36.38
N THR A 2 -9.66 45.17 35.57
CA THR A 2 -10.91 45.95 35.36
C THR A 2 -11.92 45.00 34.68
N ARG A 3 -13.11 44.63 35.16
CA ARG A 3 -14.35 45.31 35.63
C ARG A 3 -15.20 45.99 34.54
N TYR A 4 -16.46 45.53 34.51
CA TYR A 4 -17.70 46.03 33.89
C TYR A 4 -17.98 45.62 32.44
N LEU A 5 -19.20 45.33 31.99
CA LEU A 5 -20.56 45.16 32.56
C LEU A 5 -21.44 45.12 31.31
N PHE A 6 -22.35 44.16 31.13
CA PHE A 6 -23.68 44.45 30.57
C PHE A 6 -24.59 43.25 30.79
N LEU A 7 -25.56 43.46 31.69
CA LEU A 7 -26.80 42.71 31.81
C LEU A 7 -27.63 42.93 30.55
N PHE A 8 -28.21 41.88 29.97
CA PHE A 8 -29.58 41.92 29.44
C PHE A 8 -30.23 40.53 29.54
N PHE A 9 -31.43 40.55 30.13
CA PHE A 9 -32.50 39.54 30.04
C PHE A 9 -32.59 38.94 28.63
N THR A 10 -32.91 37.66 28.45
CA THR A 10 -34.30 37.19 28.56
C THR A 10 -34.37 35.68 28.84
N ILE A 11 -35.20 35.35 29.83
CA ILE A 11 -35.74 34.01 30.03
C ILE A 11 -36.85 33.83 28.99
N TYR A 12 -36.73 32.82 28.12
CA TYR A 12 -37.87 32.29 27.38
C TYR A 12 -38.07 30.83 27.79
N LEU A 13 -39.18 30.62 28.51
CA LEU A 13 -39.75 29.31 28.76
C LEU A 13 -40.41 28.83 27.47
N PHE A 14 -40.04 27.65 27.00
CA PHE A 14 -40.99 26.78 26.30
C PHE A 14 -40.90 25.40 26.93
N SER A 15 -41.91 25.08 27.73
CA SER A 15 -42.28 23.70 28.02
C SER A 15 -42.73 23.03 26.72
N CYS A 16 -42.17 21.87 26.42
CA CYS A 16 -42.94 20.81 25.80
C CYS A 16 -42.47 19.47 26.39
N THR A 17 -43.39 18.75 26.98
CA THR A 17 -43.22 17.43 27.60
C THR A 17 -43.32 16.30 26.56
N GLN A 18 -42.77 15.14 26.94
CA GLN A 18 -42.96 13.79 26.36
C GLN A 18 -42.04 13.48 25.16
N THR A 19 -41.28 12.38 25.09
CA THR A 19 -41.49 11.02 25.61
C THR A 19 -40.14 10.31 25.79
N ARG A 20 -40.07 9.49 26.84
CA ARG A 20 -39.05 8.49 27.14
C ARG A 20 -38.88 7.50 25.98
N ASN A 21 -37.64 7.18 25.58
CA ASN A 21 -37.19 5.84 25.17
C ASN A 21 -35.66 5.82 24.97
N ASN A 22 -35.11 4.64 25.23
CA ASN A 22 -33.74 4.32 25.61
C ASN A 22 -32.64 4.62 24.56
N ASP A 23 -31.45 4.87 25.12
CA ASP A 23 -30.13 4.35 24.75
C ASP A 23 -29.88 3.91 23.30
N ILE A 24 -28.84 4.48 22.69
CA ILE A 24 -27.55 3.80 22.47
C ILE A 24 -26.66 4.82 21.73
N SER A 25 -25.66 5.34 22.44
CA SER A 25 -24.46 5.88 21.81
C SER A 25 -23.74 4.73 21.11
N ASN A 26 -23.60 4.78 19.79
CA ASN A 26 -22.63 3.96 19.11
C ASN A 26 -21.66 4.87 18.35
N GLU A 27 -20.52 5.09 19.01
CA GLU A 27 -19.26 5.41 18.36
C GLU A 27 -19.06 4.38 17.23
N ASN A 28 -18.95 4.83 15.99
CA ASN A 28 -18.49 3.94 14.92
C ASN A 28 -16.99 3.69 15.12
N THR A 29 -16.71 2.76 16.02
CA THR A 29 -15.44 2.09 16.21
C THR A 29 -15.00 1.50 14.87
N HIS A 30 -13.75 1.76 14.49
CA HIS A 30 -13.02 0.98 13.51
C HIS A 30 -13.18 -0.51 13.82
N GLN A 31 -14.07 -1.18 13.08
CA GLN A 31 -14.20 -2.63 13.17
C GLN A 31 -13.07 -3.27 12.35
N HIS A 32 -12.01 -3.58 13.08
CA HIS A 32 -10.99 -4.55 12.71
C HIS A 32 -11.66 -5.93 12.51
N MET A 33 -12.03 -6.24 11.27
CA MET A 33 -12.52 -7.56 10.89
C MET A 33 -11.31 -8.44 10.58
N SER A 34 -10.88 -9.22 11.57
CA SER A 34 -9.98 -10.35 11.37
C SER A 34 -10.71 -11.41 10.55
N VAL A 35 -10.47 -11.44 9.24
CA VAL A 35 -10.85 -12.57 8.38
C VAL A 35 -9.57 -13.20 7.88
N ASN A 36 -9.29 -14.38 8.41
CA ASN A 36 -8.20 -15.25 7.97
C ASN A 36 -8.54 -15.89 6.61
N THR A 37 -8.85 -15.06 5.62
CA THR A 37 -9.09 -15.46 4.24
C THR A 37 -7.98 -14.89 3.38
N LYS A 38 -7.31 -15.79 2.66
CA LYS A 38 -6.45 -15.49 1.52
C LYS A 38 -7.03 -14.33 0.71
N LEU A 39 -6.27 -13.25 0.55
CA LEU A 39 -6.65 -12.10 -0.27
C LEU A 39 -6.06 -12.31 -1.66
N ASP A 40 -6.90 -12.23 -2.68
CA ASP A 40 -6.47 -12.44 -4.07
C ASP A 40 -5.88 -11.15 -4.66
N LEU A 41 -4.64 -10.84 -4.27
CA LEU A 41 -3.92 -9.66 -4.75
C LEU A 41 -3.52 -9.77 -6.23
N ARG A 42 -3.35 -10.99 -6.75
CA ARG A 42 -2.90 -11.21 -8.14
C ARG A 42 -3.95 -10.81 -9.17
N HIS A 43 -5.22 -10.78 -8.78
CA HIS A 43 -6.32 -10.34 -9.65
C HIS A 43 -6.87 -8.96 -9.27
N ASP A 44 -6.25 -8.26 -8.30
CA ASP A 44 -6.58 -6.87 -8.00
C ASP A 44 -6.23 -5.99 -9.20
N SER A 45 -7.24 -5.30 -9.75
CA SER A 45 -7.07 -4.55 -11.01
C SER A 45 -6.01 -3.46 -10.92
N ALA A 46 -5.83 -2.84 -9.76
CA ALA A 46 -4.80 -1.81 -9.58
C ALA A 46 -3.41 -2.44 -9.58
N MET A 47 -3.23 -3.58 -8.90
CA MET A 47 -1.95 -4.30 -8.89
C MET A 47 -1.60 -4.84 -10.28
N VAL A 48 -2.58 -5.39 -11.00
CA VAL A 48 -2.40 -5.87 -12.38
C VAL A 48 -2.03 -4.73 -13.32
N SER A 49 -2.70 -3.57 -13.20
CA SER A 49 -2.36 -2.39 -14.00
C SER A 49 -0.93 -1.94 -13.74
N LEU A 50 -0.54 -1.81 -12.47
CA LEU A 50 0.78 -1.32 -12.10
C LEU A 50 1.92 -2.24 -12.56
N ILE A 51 1.74 -3.57 -12.50
CA ILE A 51 2.69 -4.52 -13.11
C ILE A 51 2.77 -4.32 -14.63
N GLY A 52 1.63 -4.09 -15.29
CA GLY A 52 1.57 -3.77 -16.71
C GLY A 52 2.31 -2.48 -17.07
N ASP A 53 2.18 -1.45 -16.23
CA ASP A 53 2.85 -0.16 -16.39
C ASP A 53 4.36 -0.29 -16.19
N ILE A 54 4.81 -1.03 -15.16
CA ILE A 54 6.22 -1.36 -14.93
C ILE A 54 6.81 -2.06 -16.17
N LYS A 55 6.15 -3.12 -16.67
CA LYS A 55 6.59 -3.86 -17.86
C LYS A 55 6.68 -2.95 -19.08
N THR A 56 5.64 -2.17 -19.34
CA THR A 56 5.59 -1.25 -20.49
C THR A 56 6.70 -0.21 -20.42
N SER A 57 6.96 0.31 -19.23
CA SER A 57 8.00 1.31 -18.99
C SER A 57 9.40 0.74 -19.24
N MET A 58 9.71 -0.47 -18.74
CA MET A 58 10.98 -1.15 -19.03
C MET A 58 11.16 -1.42 -20.53
N LEU A 59 10.15 -2.00 -21.18
CA LEU A 59 10.22 -2.27 -22.63
C LEU A 59 10.36 -0.96 -23.44
N GLY A 60 9.68 0.11 -23.02
CA GLY A 60 9.80 1.42 -23.66
C GLY A 60 11.20 2.01 -23.54
N TYR A 61 11.87 1.82 -22.39
CA TYR A 61 13.24 2.25 -22.19
C TYR A 61 14.22 1.52 -23.13
N MET A 62 13.99 0.23 -23.40
CA MET A 62 14.83 -0.54 -24.33
C MET A 62 14.91 0.07 -25.73
N GLU A 63 13.80 0.60 -26.23
CA GLU A 63 13.71 1.24 -27.56
C GLU A 63 14.47 2.57 -27.64
N ILE A 64 14.68 3.24 -26.50
CA ILE A 64 15.26 4.59 -26.44
C ILE A 64 16.75 4.52 -26.07
N ALA A 65 17.10 3.70 -25.09
CA ALA A 65 18.42 3.72 -24.45
C ALA A 65 19.31 2.53 -24.84
N HIS A 66 18.74 1.47 -25.44
CA HIS A 66 19.45 0.25 -25.81
C HIS A 66 20.32 -0.33 -24.66
N PRO A 67 19.70 -0.61 -23.49
CA PRO A 67 20.40 -1.17 -22.34
C PRO A 67 20.87 -2.60 -22.60
N GLU A 68 21.70 -3.13 -21.71
CA GLU A 68 22.24 -4.48 -21.81
C GLU A 68 21.22 -5.57 -21.40
N TYR A 69 20.17 -5.21 -20.67
CA TYR A 69 19.12 -6.15 -20.29
C TYR A 69 18.19 -6.48 -21.46
N THR A 70 17.55 -7.64 -21.36
CA THR A 70 16.71 -8.21 -22.40
C THR A 70 15.23 -8.21 -22.00
N ALA A 71 14.35 -8.44 -22.97
CA ALA A 71 12.93 -8.65 -22.69
C ALA A 71 12.68 -9.84 -21.74
N ALA A 72 13.59 -10.83 -21.72
CA ALA A 72 13.50 -11.95 -20.79
C ALA A 72 13.78 -11.52 -19.33
N ASP A 73 14.67 -10.54 -19.13
CA ASP A 73 14.94 -9.97 -17.81
C ASP A 73 13.72 -9.17 -17.32
N VAL A 74 13.07 -8.42 -18.21
CA VAL A 74 11.79 -7.73 -17.92
C VAL A 74 10.70 -8.73 -17.54
N ASP A 75 10.54 -9.82 -18.30
CA ASP A 75 9.58 -10.88 -17.97
C ASP A 75 9.90 -11.54 -16.62
N HIS A 76 11.18 -11.72 -16.29
CA HIS A 76 11.59 -12.25 -14.99
C HIS A 76 11.25 -11.28 -13.85
N CYS A 77 11.43 -9.96 -14.04
CA CYS A 77 10.97 -8.96 -13.08
C CYS A 77 9.47 -9.09 -12.84
N VAL A 78 8.67 -9.19 -13.90
CA VAL A 78 7.21 -9.37 -13.81
C VAL A 78 6.85 -10.62 -13.03
N VAL A 79 7.51 -11.75 -13.29
CA VAL A 79 7.30 -13.00 -12.54
C VAL A 79 7.57 -12.81 -11.05
N ILE A 80 8.66 -12.13 -10.67
CA ILE A 80 8.97 -11.85 -9.25
C ILE A 80 7.85 -11.05 -8.59
N LEU A 81 7.29 -10.04 -9.29
CA LEU A 81 6.21 -9.21 -8.77
C LEU A 81 4.88 -9.99 -8.66
N GLU A 82 4.56 -10.85 -9.63
CA GLU A 82 3.38 -11.72 -9.54
C GLU A 82 3.50 -12.78 -8.42
N GLU A 83 4.70 -13.34 -8.24
CA GLU A 83 5.02 -14.24 -7.12
C GLU A 83 4.83 -13.53 -5.78
N TYR A 84 5.28 -12.28 -5.67
CA TYR A 84 5.08 -11.45 -4.49
C TYR A 84 3.58 -11.31 -4.14
N LEU A 85 2.75 -10.89 -5.11
CA LEU A 85 1.31 -10.73 -4.86
C LEU A 85 0.64 -12.05 -4.44
N THR A 86 1.04 -13.16 -5.06
CA THR A 86 0.50 -14.50 -4.74
C THR A 86 0.87 -14.94 -3.33
N THR A 87 2.15 -14.78 -2.96
CA THR A 87 2.69 -15.21 -1.68
C THR A 87 2.20 -14.32 -0.55
N LEU A 88 2.25 -13.00 -0.72
CA LEU A 88 1.70 -12.04 0.24
C LEU A 88 0.20 -12.27 0.43
N GLY A 89 -0.55 -12.53 -0.66
CA GLY A 89 -1.97 -12.88 -0.65
C GLY A 89 -2.33 -14.02 0.32
N SER A 90 -1.38 -14.91 0.60
CA SER A 90 -1.54 -16.06 1.48
C SER A 90 -0.84 -15.90 2.85
N ALA A 91 -0.14 -14.78 3.09
CA ALA A 91 0.52 -14.49 4.36
C ALA A 91 -0.50 -14.31 5.50
N ALA A 92 -0.12 -14.79 6.68
CA ALA A 92 -1.01 -14.87 7.85
C ALA A 92 -0.95 -13.63 8.74
N ASP A 93 0.22 -13.00 8.82
CA ASP A 93 0.49 -11.89 9.74
C ASP A 93 1.55 -10.92 9.18
N PRO A 94 1.68 -9.71 9.76
CA PRO A 94 2.63 -8.70 9.30
C PRO A 94 4.10 -9.18 9.32
N SER A 95 4.49 -10.03 10.26
CA SER A 95 5.87 -10.54 10.32
C SER A 95 6.18 -11.43 9.11
N SER A 96 5.26 -12.34 8.78
CA SER A 96 5.38 -13.18 7.57
C SER A 96 5.32 -12.33 6.29
N GLY A 97 4.54 -11.25 6.31
CA GLY A 97 4.47 -10.29 5.21
C GLY A 97 5.80 -9.57 4.99
N LEU A 98 6.44 -9.08 6.05
CA LEU A 98 7.72 -8.40 5.98
C LEU A 98 8.85 -9.33 5.49
N ASP A 99 8.84 -10.61 5.92
CA ASP A 99 9.77 -11.61 5.39
C ASP A 99 9.59 -11.85 3.88
N ILE A 100 8.35 -11.79 3.39
CA ILE A 100 8.05 -11.89 1.95
C ILE A 100 8.56 -10.65 1.22
N VAL A 101 8.32 -9.45 1.75
CA VAL A 101 8.83 -8.18 1.20
C VAL A 101 10.34 -8.23 1.06
N LYS A 102 11.06 -8.58 2.14
CA LYS A 102 12.51 -8.73 2.12
C LYS A 102 12.98 -9.66 1.02
N LYS A 103 12.41 -10.86 0.92
CA LYS A 103 12.78 -11.84 -0.11
C LYS A 103 12.54 -11.32 -1.52
N THR A 104 11.44 -10.62 -1.74
CA THR A 104 11.12 -10.00 -3.04
C THR A 104 12.14 -8.92 -3.40
N VAL A 105 12.44 -8.01 -2.47
CA VAL A 105 13.42 -6.93 -2.71
C VAL A 105 14.80 -7.50 -3.02
N LEU A 106 15.26 -8.49 -2.27
CA LEU A 106 16.55 -9.14 -2.55
C LEU A 106 16.58 -9.85 -3.92
N LYS A 107 15.49 -10.52 -4.33
CA LYS A 107 15.38 -11.09 -5.68
C LYS A 107 15.46 -10.02 -6.77
N LEU A 108 14.87 -8.85 -6.53
CA LEU A 108 14.90 -7.72 -7.48
C LEU A 108 16.29 -7.10 -7.57
N ASN A 109 16.99 -6.90 -6.44
CA ASN A 109 18.38 -6.45 -6.43
C ASN A 109 19.27 -7.42 -7.22
N ASP A 110 19.18 -8.73 -6.94
CA ASP A 110 19.93 -9.77 -7.64
C ASP A 110 19.67 -9.77 -9.16
N LEU A 111 18.42 -9.54 -9.58
CA LEU A 111 18.05 -9.46 -10.99
C LEU A 111 18.62 -8.20 -11.64
N ASN A 112 18.54 -7.07 -10.94
CA ASN A 112 19.09 -5.81 -11.45
C ASN A 112 20.60 -5.89 -11.59
N GLU A 113 21.30 -6.46 -10.61
CA GLU A 113 22.76 -6.67 -10.65
C GLU A 113 23.17 -7.54 -11.85
N LYS A 114 22.47 -8.67 -12.08
CA LYS A 114 22.71 -9.54 -13.25
C LYS A 114 22.46 -8.83 -14.58
N SER A 115 21.66 -7.77 -14.56
CA SER A 115 21.33 -6.92 -15.70
C SER A 115 22.25 -5.69 -15.80
N GLY A 116 23.40 -5.70 -15.12
CA GLY A 116 24.36 -4.59 -15.13
C GLY A 116 23.89 -3.34 -14.37
N GLY A 117 22.85 -3.47 -13.53
CA GLY A 117 22.24 -2.38 -12.79
C GLY A 117 21.28 -1.51 -13.61
N GLN A 118 20.97 -1.89 -14.86
CA GLN A 118 20.22 -1.06 -15.81
C GLN A 118 18.72 -1.43 -15.92
N LEU A 119 18.28 -2.52 -15.30
CA LEU A 119 16.89 -3.00 -15.44
C LEU A 119 15.90 -2.14 -14.65
N ILE A 120 16.28 -1.75 -13.43
CA ILE A 120 15.43 -1.01 -12.49
C ILE A 120 15.96 0.44 -12.35
N GLU A 121 15.51 1.29 -13.26
CA GLU A 121 15.80 2.74 -13.26
C GLU A 121 14.86 3.51 -12.32
N THR A 122 15.13 4.79 -12.11
CA THR A 122 14.40 5.67 -11.17
C THR A 122 12.88 5.55 -11.26
N ASP A 123 12.30 5.53 -12.45
CA ASP A 123 10.84 5.44 -12.59
C ASP A 123 10.31 4.07 -12.15
N GLN A 124 11.01 2.97 -12.48
CA GLN A 124 10.60 1.63 -12.05
C GLN A 124 10.83 1.40 -10.57
N ARG A 125 11.86 2.01 -9.98
CA ARG A 125 12.13 2.01 -8.54
C ARG A 125 10.89 2.47 -7.77
N GLU A 126 10.34 3.62 -8.15
CA GLU A 126 9.13 4.19 -7.52
C GLU A 126 7.90 3.31 -7.75
N MET A 127 7.65 2.84 -8.98
CA MET A 127 6.48 2.00 -9.28
C MET A 127 6.53 0.64 -8.56
N ILE A 128 7.71 0.03 -8.44
CA ILE A 128 7.90 -1.24 -7.73
C ILE A 128 7.69 -1.06 -6.22
N ALA A 129 8.25 0.01 -5.64
CA ALA A 129 8.01 0.34 -4.24
C ALA A 129 6.52 0.56 -3.97
N GLU A 130 5.85 1.35 -4.82
CA GLU A 130 4.41 1.58 -4.75
C GLU A 130 3.61 0.28 -4.79
N LEU A 131 3.94 -0.65 -5.71
CA LEU A 131 3.27 -1.95 -5.79
C LEU A 131 3.40 -2.73 -4.48
N ILE A 132 4.63 -2.80 -3.93
CA ILE A 132 4.93 -3.56 -2.72
C ILE A 132 4.19 -2.98 -1.52
N ILE A 133 4.28 -1.66 -1.32
CA ILE A 133 3.64 -0.92 -0.22
C ILE A 133 2.12 -1.03 -0.29
N ASN A 134 1.53 -0.83 -1.48
CA ASN A 134 0.08 -0.89 -1.67
C ASN A 134 -0.47 -2.29 -1.43
N ALA A 135 0.24 -3.34 -1.83
CA ALA A 135 -0.16 -4.72 -1.59
C ALA A 135 -0.14 -5.06 -0.09
N GLY A 136 0.88 -4.61 0.64
CA GLY A 136 0.97 -4.78 2.09
C GLY A 136 -0.11 -3.98 2.84
N PHE A 137 -0.38 -2.74 2.40
CA PHE A 137 -1.45 -1.91 2.94
C PHE A 137 -2.83 -2.55 2.74
N LYS A 138 -3.11 -3.09 1.55
CA LYS A 138 -4.35 -3.85 1.28
C LYS A 138 -4.49 -5.09 2.17
N LYS A 139 -3.37 -5.67 2.62
CA LYS A 139 -3.34 -6.76 3.60
C LYS A 139 -3.47 -6.30 5.05
N GLY A 140 -3.36 -5.01 5.32
CA GLY A 140 -3.34 -4.43 6.66
C GLY A 140 -2.02 -4.68 7.39
N PHE A 141 -0.90 -4.85 6.66
CA PHE A 141 0.41 -5.16 7.25
C PHE A 141 1.30 -3.93 7.49
N ASN A 142 0.99 -2.81 6.82
CA ASN A 142 1.69 -1.53 6.94
C ASN A 142 0.72 -0.38 6.70
N THR A 143 1.13 0.85 7.02
CA THR A 143 0.40 2.05 6.60
C THR A 143 0.74 2.39 5.16
N GLN A 144 -0.09 3.21 4.50
CA GLN A 144 0.13 3.59 3.11
C GLN A 144 1.41 4.42 2.91
N GLU A 145 1.85 5.14 3.95
CA GLU A 145 3.03 6.00 3.95
C GLU A 145 4.31 5.30 4.44
N GLU A 146 4.21 4.05 4.89
CA GLU A 146 5.34 3.28 5.41
C GLU A 146 6.07 2.57 4.27
N ASP A 147 7.29 3.01 3.97
CA ASP A 147 8.17 2.35 3.02
C ASP A 147 8.81 1.10 3.63
N ILE A 148 8.07 0.00 3.57
CA ILE A 148 8.49 -1.32 4.06
C ILE A 148 9.62 -1.96 3.23
N THR A 149 10.13 -1.29 2.19
CA THR A 149 11.17 -1.86 1.31
C THR A 149 12.54 -1.22 1.52
N GLU A 150 12.59 -0.03 2.14
CA GLU A 150 13.79 0.80 2.29
C GLU A 150 15.00 0.05 2.88
N GLU A 151 14.78 -0.82 3.87
CA GLU A 151 15.85 -1.52 4.59
C GLU A 151 16.72 -2.42 3.67
N TRP A 152 16.12 -3.05 2.66
CA TRP A 152 16.81 -4.06 1.83
C TRP A 152 17.07 -3.62 0.42
N ARG A 153 16.58 -2.44 0.07
CA ARG A 153 16.56 -1.94 -1.29
C ARG A 153 17.92 -1.34 -1.61
N GLU A 154 18.61 -2.00 -2.52
CA GLU A 154 19.89 -1.52 -3.06
C GLU A 154 19.68 -0.87 -4.43
N TRP A 155 18.76 -1.47 -5.20
CA TRP A 155 18.48 -1.16 -6.60
C TRP A 155 19.76 -0.99 -7.43
#